data_AF-A0A0F7U2Q9-F1
#
_entry.id   AF-A0A0F7U2Q9-F1
#
_cell.length_a   1.000
_cell.length_b   1.000
_cell.length_c   1.000
_cell.angle_alpha   90.00
_cell.angle_beta   90.00
_cell.angle_gamma   90.00
#
_symmetry.space_group_name_H-M   'P 1'
#
loop_
_entity.id
_entity.type
_entity.pdbx_description
1 polymer ?
#
loop_
_entity_poly.entity_id
_entity_poly.type
_entity_poly.pdbx_seq_one_letter_code
_entity_poly.pdbx_strand_id
1 'polypeptide(L)'
;MSRFSFSSSDRLLMHDANHQPVGALRDWLCQILSFSPPLQVKLKKEYLENRRSIDSLTENDLWKNIRFALSTFPKAYCVTDALDEMDQGNDDFLHTLVELGHWHPANVKVLILSRPVVAVESPLRPFLVPSVRLEESLVDIDIATYVKYRLQNSSVPERYWNLITEAVPGRANGLFLHARLSMDAFLKPGADVQDVLMKLPADLNVMYNDLLREHTKRSNVPDDLQLLILQSITHATRPLRLLEVAELIKATHAPVGNCSLKEIKDLVRAACGPLLQILHDETVSVVYHSFTEFLKGFTRSTVHYSSTYPVLEAGPTNQHLAIACLDYLTSGCLDKLEIKKRTNQSEFFFPKKDEQSGIRFRFPFLEYAAHN
;
A
#
# COMPACT_ATOMS: atom_id res chain seq x y z
N MET A 1 -5.13 37.16 2.47
CA MET A 1 -4.54 35.91 3.00
C MET A 1 -5.21 34.73 2.33
N SER A 2 -4.73 34.33 1.16
CA SER A 2 -5.13 33.07 0.53
C SER A 2 -4.33 31.95 1.18
N ARG A 3 -5.02 30.96 1.75
CA ARG A 3 -4.37 29.75 2.28
C ARG A 3 -3.70 29.02 1.12
N PHE A 4 -2.44 28.63 1.30
CA PHE A 4 -1.77 27.62 0.48
C PHE A 4 -2.56 26.31 0.66
N SER A 5 -3.42 25.97 -0.30
CA SER A 5 -3.99 24.63 -0.42
C SER A 5 -3.37 23.98 -1.64
N PHE A 6 -2.58 22.92 -1.43
CA PHE A 6 -2.28 21.99 -2.51
C PHE A 6 -3.61 21.56 -3.14
N SER A 7 -3.68 21.62 -4.47
CA SER A 7 -4.80 21.09 -5.23
C SER A 7 -5.00 19.62 -4.83
N SER A 8 -6.24 19.16 -4.72
CA SER A 8 -6.54 17.73 -4.51
C SER A 8 -5.87 16.84 -5.56
N SER A 9 -5.48 17.40 -6.71
CA SER A 9 -4.72 16.70 -7.76
C SER A 9 -3.24 16.46 -7.42
N ASP A 10 -2.62 17.24 -6.55
CA ASP A 10 -1.20 17.06 -6.18
C ASP A 10 -1.04 16.00 -5.08
N ARG A 11 -2.09 15.73 -4.31
CA ARG A 11 -2.15 14.54 -3.44
C ARG A 11 -2.29 13.23 -4.23
N LEU A 12 -2.72 13.30 -5.49
CA LEU A 12 -2.94 12.12 -6.33
C LEU A 12 -1.64 11.49 -6.87
N LEU A 13 -0.48 12.15 -6.70
CA LEU A 13 0.83 11.59 -7.07
C LEU A 13 1.58 10.97 -5.89
N MET A 14 1.03 11.02 -4.66
CA MET A 14 1.74 10.59 -3.44
C MET A 14 1.78 9.08 -3.21
N HIS A 15 0.97 8.29 -3.90
CA HIS A 15 0.95 6.84 -3.69
C HIS A 15 1.69 6.04 -4.77
N ASP A 16 2.25 6.72 -5.77
CA ASP A 16 2.96 6.10 -6.90
C ASP A 16 4.48 6.06 -6.78
N ALA A 17 5.05 6.42 -5.63
CA ALA A 17 6.50 6.62 -5.51
C ALA A 17 7.09 6.36 -4.11
N ASN A 18 6.47 5.52 -3.27
CA ASN A 18 6.92 5.42 -1.88
C ASN A 18 8.14 4.51 -1.64
N HIS A 19 8.68 3.88 -2.67
CA HIS A 19 9.95 3.13 -2.57
C HIS A 19 11.17 3.99 -2.92
N GLN A 20 10.99 5.28 -3.24
CA GLN A 20 12.08 6.17 -3.66
C GLN A 20 12.28 7.30 -2.64
N PRO A 21 13.53 7.72 -2.34
CA PRO A 21 13.85 8.81 -1.41
C PRO A 21 13.05 10.09 -1.64
N VAL A 22 12.85 10.45 -2.92
CA VAL A 22 12.15 11.67 -3.33
C VAL A 22 10.69 11.68 -2.85
N GLY A 23 10.02 10.52 -2.78
CA GLY A 23 8.67 10.39 -2.25
C GLY A 23 8.60 10.81 -0.78
N ALA A 24 9.42 10.20 0.06
CA ALA A 24 9.50 10.51 1.49
C ALA A 24 9.81 11.99 1.78
N LEU A 25 10.70 12.59 0.99
CA LEU A 25 11.05 14.01 1.13
C LEU A 25 9.92 14.95 0.74
N ARG A 26 9.19 14.63 -0.33
CA ARG A 26 8.00 15.39 -0.73
C ARG A 26 6.93 15.32 0.34
N ASP A 27 6.72 14.15 0.94
CA ASP A 27 5.75 13.97 2.02
C ASP A 27 6.10 14.81 3.25
N TRP A 28 7.35 14.78 3.71
CA TRP A 28 7.81 15.65 4.79
C TRP A 28 7.65 17.13 4.45
N LEU A 29 7.98 17.53 3.22
CA LEU A 29 7.84 18.90 2.77
C LEU A 29 6.36 19.34 2.78
N CYS A 30 5.45 18.50 2.30
CA CYS A 30 4.02 18.77 2.32
C CYS A 30 3.46 18.90 3.74
N GLN A 31 3.90 18.04 4.66
CA GLN A 31 3.50 18.11 6.07
C GLN A 31 3.97 19.42 6.72
N ILE A 32 5.26 19.75 6.60
CA ILE A 32 5.85 20.94 7.24
C ILE A 32 5.42 22.25 6.60
N LEU A 33 5.06 22.24 5.30
CA LEU A 33 4.70 23.47 4.57
C LEU A 33 3.54 24.20 5.22
N SER A 34 2.53 23.48 5.70
CA SER A 34 1.35 24.07 6.34
C SER A 34 1.68 24.84 7.63
N PHE A 35 2.81 24.50 8.27
CA PHE A 35 3.25 25.07 9.55
C PHE A 35 4.43 26.04 9.42
N SER A 36 5.03 26.18 8.24
CA SER A 36 6.20 27.05 8.01
C SER A 36 5.87 28.20 7.04
N PRO A 37 5.33 29.34 7.53
CA PRO A 37 5.15 30.53 6.71
C PRO A 37 6.43 30.99 5.97
N PRO A 38 7.64 30.94 6.59
CA PRO A 38 8.88 31.28 5.88
C PRO A 38 9.12 30.38 4.66
N LEU A 39 8.84 29.08 4.77
CA LEU A 39 8.97 28.15 3.66
C LEU A 39 7.97 28.45 2.54
N GLN A 40 6.71 28.77 2.88
CA GLN A 40 5.69 29.15 1.90
C GLN A 40 6.11 30.38 1.09
N VAL A 41 6.66 31.41 1.76
CA VAL A 41 7.16 32.62 1.09
C VAL A 41 8.33 32.29 0.16
N LYS A 42 9.28 31.48 0.64
CA LYS A 42 10.44 31.05 -0.15
C LYS A 42 10.01 30.29 -1.41
N LEU A 43 9.17 29.27 -1.26
CA LEU A 43 8.70 28.45 -2.38
C LEU A 43 7.86 29.27 -3.37
N LYS A 44 7.04 30.21 -2.88
CA LYS A 44 6.27 31.11 -3.75
C LYS A 44 7.19 31.98 -4.62
N LYS A 45 8.22 32.59 -4.02
CA LYS A 45 9.17 33.43 -4.73
C LYS A 45 10.03 32.64 -5.72
N GLU A 46 10.51 31.47 -5.30
CA GLU A 46 11.46 30.70 -6.11
C GLU A 46 10.80 29.93 -7.26
N TYR A 47 9.57 29.42 -7.08
CA TYR A 47 8.95 28.50 -8.03
C TYR A 47 7.71 29.07 -8.73
N LEU A 48 6.79 29.70 -7.98
CA LEU A 48 5.57 30.27 -8.57
C LEU A 48 5.87 31.54 -9.37
N GLU A 49 6.66 32.45 -8.81
CA GLU A 49 6.97 33.73 -9.48
C GLU A 49 7.95 33.55 -10.66
N ASN A 50 8.86 32.57 -10.58
CA ASN A 50 9.81 32.27 -11.64
C ASN A 50 9.31 31.22 -12.66
N ARG A 51 8.04 30.78 -12.57
CA ARG A 51 7.44 29.73 -13.42
C ARG A 51 8.27 28.44 -13.53
N ARG A 52 8.98 28.06 -12.47
CA ARG A 52 9.66 26.75 -12.42
C ARG A 52 8.65 25.68 -12.06
N SER A 53 8.71 24.53 -12.75
CA SER A 53 7.88 23.39 -12.37
C SER A 53 8.31 22.86 -11.00
N ILE A 54 7.35 22.52 -10.15
CA ILE A 54 7.61 21.84 -8.88
C ILE A 54 8.20 20.45 -9.13
N ASP A 55 7.86 19.84 -10.27
CA ASP A 55 8.36 18.54 -10.69
C ASP A 55 9.87 18.55 -11.00
N SER A 56 10.48 19.73 -11.16
CA SER A 56 11.92 19.86 -11.38
C SER A 56 12.75 19.87 -10.10
N LEU A 57 12.13 19.68 -8.93
CA LEU A 57 12.83 19.64 -7.65
C LEU A 57 13.71 18.40 -7.55
N THR A 58 15.02 18.61 -7.41
CA THR A 58 15.97 17.54 -7.13
C THR A 58 15.90 17.12 -5.66
N GLU A 59 16.40 15.93 -5.33
CA GLU A 59 16.53 15.46 -3.94
C GLU A 59 17.29 16.47 -3.06
N ASN A 60 18.38 17.03 -3.59
CA ASN A 60 19.16 18.06 -2.89
C ASN A 60 18.36 19.34 -2.62
N ASP A 61 17.48 19.76 -3.54
CA ASP A 61 16.62 20.91 -3.33
C ASP A 61 15.57 20.64 -2.25
N LEU A 62 15.00 19.42 -2.24
CA LEU A 62 14.06 18.99 -1.20
C LEU A 62 14.72 19.01 0.18
N TRP A 63 15.91 18.42 0.31
CA TRP A 63 16.66 18.44 1.57
C TRP A 63 16.97 19.86 2.05
N LYS A 64 17.36 20.77 1.14
CA LYS A 64 17.61 22.18 1.49
C LYS A 64 16.34 22.87 2.01
N ASN A 65 15.20 22.61 1.38
CA ASN A 65 13.92 23.18 1.78
C ASN A 65 13.45 22.60 3.11
N ILE A 66 13.61 21.30 3.34
CA ILE A 66 13.31 20.65 4.62
C ILE A 66 14.18 21.22 5.73
N ARG A 67 15.51 21.30 5.55
CA ARG A 67 16.42 21.89 6.55
C ARG A 67 16.08 23.35 6.85
N PHE A 68 15.76 24.15 5.82
CA PHE A 68 15.31 25.52 6.00
C PHE A 68 14.01 25.61 6.80
N ALA A 69 13.07 24.69 6.56
CA ALA A 69 11.83 24.66 7.29
C ALA A 69 12.06 24.23 8.74
N LEU A 70 12.85 23.19 8.99
CA LEU A 70 13.14 22.67 10.33
C LEU A 70 13.86 23.68 11.22
N SER A 71 14.72 24.55 10.66
CA SER A 71 15.42 25.58 11.46
C SER A 71 14.50 26.64 12.06
N THR A 72 13.26 26.76 11.57
CA THR A 72 12.28 27.72 12.11
C THR A 72 11.50 27.16 13.29
N PHE A 73 11.60 25.85 13.57
CA PHE A 73 10.90 25.20 14.67
C PHE A 73 11.80 25.05 15.90
N PRO A 74 11.29 25.30 17.11
CA PRO A 74 12.05 25.06 18.33
C PRO A 74 12.33 23.57 18.53
N LYS A 75 11.39 22.69 18.17
CA LYS A 75 11.54 21.25 18.16
C LYS A 75 10.80 20.63 16.98
N ALA A 76 11.39 19.62 16.36
CA ALA A 76 10.80 18.84 15.27
C ALA A 76 11.21 17.37 15.40
N TYR A 77 10.27 16.48 15.09
CA TYR A 77 10.45 15.04 15.08
C TYR A 77 10.18 14.54 13.67
N CYS A 78 11.20 14.01 13.02
CA CYS A 78 11.14 13.42 11.70
C CYS A 78 11.05 11.91 11.87
N VAL A 79 9.93 11.31 11.50
CA VAL A 79 9.71 9.87 11.59
C VAL A 79 9.68 9.30 10.18
N THR A 80 10.52 8.30 9.93
CA THR A 80 10.48 7.48 8.71
C THR A 80 10.04 6.09 9.12
N ASP A 81 8.88 5.67 8.62
CA ASP A 81 8.31 4.34 8.90
C ASP A 81 8.54 3.38 7.73
N ALA A 82 8.65 2.09 8.03
CA ALA A 82 8.87 1.01 7.07
C ALA A 82 10.01 1.26 6.06
N LEU A 83 11.15 1.75 6.54
CA LEU A 83 12.27 2.14 5.67
C LEU A 83 12.82 0.98 4.81
N ASP A 84 12.66 -0.27 5.27
CA ASP A 84 13.04 -1.47 4.52
C ASP A 84 12.24 -1.70 3.23
N GLU A 85 11.11 -1.00 3.04
CA GLU A 85 10.33 -1.03 1.80
C GLU A 85 10.92 -0.16 0.68
N MET A 86 11.96 0.63 0.98
CA MET A 86 12.66 1.44 -0.02
C MET A 86 13.44 0.56 -1.01
N ASP A 87 13.51 0.99 -2.27
CA ASP A 87 14.32 0.33 -3.28
C ASP A 87 15.80 0.30 -2.86
N GLN A 88 16.55 -0.71 -3.32
CA GLN A 88 17.96 -0.86 -2.97
C GLN A 88 18.83 0.23 -3.64
N GLY A 89 19.99 0.51 -3.03
CA GLY A 89 20.97 1.47 -3.58
C GLY A 89 20.75 2.92 -3.16
N ASN A 90 20.00 3.15 -2.07
CA ASN A 90 19.69 4.48 -1.54
C ASN A 90 20.54 4.84 -0.30
N ASP A 91 21.79 4.36 -0.24
CA ASP A 91 22.69 4.54 0.90
C ASP A 91 22.93 6.03 1.24
N ASP A 92 23.07 6.89 0.21
CA ASP A 92 23.25 8.34 0.38
C ASP A 92 22.07 9.00 1.10
N PHE A 93 20.84 8.53 0.85
CA PHE A 93 19.66 9.01 1.55
C PHE A 93 19.70 8.61 3.02
N LEU A 94 20.10 7.36 3.33
CA LEU A 94 20.26 6.88 4.71
C LEU A 94 21.33 7.67 5.47
N HIS A 95 22.46 7.95 4.83
CA HIS A 95 23.49 8.81 5.38
C HIS A 95 22.96 10.21 5.67
N THR A 96 22.19 10.79 4.73
CA THR A 96 21.60 12.12 4.90
C THR A 96 20.57 12.17 6.04
N LEU A 97 19.80 11.09 6.26
CA LEU A 97 18.90 10.98 7.42
C LEU A 97 19.65 11.04 8.74
N VAL A 98 20.80 10.35 8.83
CA VAL A 98 21.64 10.37 10.02
C VAL A 98 22.26 11.74 10.23
N GLU A 99 22.77 12.37 9.16
CA GLU A 99 23.30 13.73 9.20
C GLU A 99 22.24 14.74 9.69
N LEU A 100 20.98 14.58 9.27
CA LEU A 100 19.88 15.41 9.73
C LEU A 100 19.69 15.32 11.25
N GLY A 101 19.78 14.12 11.82
CA GLY A 101 19.70 13.89 13.27
C GLY A 101 20.87 14.49 14.04
N HIS A 102 22.06 14.53 13.44
CA HIS A 102 23.27 15.11 14.04
C HIS A 102 23.40 16.62 13.85
N TRP A 103 22.71 17.21 12.88
CA TRP A 103 22.84 18.63 12.52
C TRP A 103 22.40 19.58 13.65
N HIS A 104 21.21 19.38 14.22
CA HIS A 104 20.71 20.16 15.36
C HIS A 104 20.05 19.27 16.41
N PRO A 105 20.82 18.46 17.15
CA PRO A 105 20.27 17.39 18.00
C PRO A 105 19.44 17.91 19.16
N ALA A 106 19.53 19.20 19.53
CA ALA A 106 18.67 19.81 20.53
C ALA A 106 17.24 20.10 20.01
N ASN A 107 17.09 20.29 18.70
CA ASN A 107 15.86 20.75 18.06
C ASN A 107 15.25 19.67 17.16
N VAL A 108 16.07 18.95 16.39
CA VAL A 108 15.64 17.96 15.42
C VAL A 108 15.95 16.56 15.95
N LYS A 109 14.92 15.71 15.97
CA LYS A 109 15.04 14.29 16.30
C LYS A 109 14.59 13.47 15.11
N VAL A 110 15.38 12.47 14.74
CA VAL A 110 15.07 11.54 13.66
C VAL A 110 14.80 10.17 14.27
N LEU A 111 13.66 9.57 13.94
CA LEU A 111 13.28 8.21 14.30
C LEU A 111 13.10 7.40 13.01
N ILE A 112 13.79 6.27 12.93
CA ILE A 112 13.71 5.34 11.81
C ILE A 112 13.09 4.05 12.32
N LEU A 113 12.00 3.61 11.67
CA LEU A 113 11.38 2.31 11.90
C LEU A 113 11.61 1.46 10.65
N SER A 114 12.10 0.24 10.86
CA SER A 114 12.50 -0.66 9.78
C SER A 114 12.58 -2.09 10.30
N ARG A 115 12.34 -3.06 9.42
CA ARG A 115 12.78 -4.44 9.65
C ARG A 115 14.31 -4.53 9.66
N PRO A 116 14.92 -5.52 10.35
CA PRO A 116 16.37 -5.69 10.43
C PRO A 116 16.93 -6.31 9.13
N VAL A 117 16.89 -5.55 8.03
CA VAL A 117 17.41 -5.97 6.72
C VAL A 117 18.81 -5.41 6.48
N VAL A 118 19.67 -6.18 5.79
CA VAL A 118 21.06 -5.78 5.50
C VAL A 118 21.14 -4.46 4.74
N ALA A 119 20.18 -4.20 3.84
CA ALA A 119 20.12 -2.97 3.05
C ALA A 119 19.96 -1.70 3.92
N VAL A 120 19.37 -1.81 5.11
CA VAL A 120 19.21 -0.68 6.03
C VAL A 120 20.30 -0.71 7.10
N GLU A 121 20.62 -1.88 7.66
CA GLU A 121 21.59 -1.98 8.75
C GLU A 121 23.03 -1.72 8.30
N SER A 122 23.42 -2.15 7.09
CA SER A 122 24.79 -1.98 6.60
C SER A 122 25.17 -0.52 6.40
N PRO A 123 24.36 0.33 5.74
CA PRO A 123 24.68 1.75 5.58
C PRO A 123 24.61 2.56 6.90
N LEU A 124 23.79 2.13 7.87
CA LEU A 124 23.67 2.82 9.16
C LEU A 124 24.74 2.42 10.19
N ARG A 125 25.36 1.24 10.03
CA ARG A 125 26.39 0.71 10.96
C ARG A 125 27.55 1.68 11.25
N PRO A 126 28.12 2.42 10.28
CA PRO A 126 29.24 3.32 10.54
C PRO A 126 28.91 4.47 11.51
N PHE A 127 27.63 4.83 11.63
CA PHE A 127 27.21 6.00 12.42
C PHE A 127 26.87 5.66 13.87
N LEU A 128 26.91 4.39 14.27
CA LEU A 128 26.62 3.93 15.64
C LEU A 128 25.27 4.45 16.17
N VAL A 129 24.26 4.49 15.28
CA VAL A 129 22.91 4.94 15.64
C VAL A 129 22.33 4.03 16.74
N PRO A 130 21.81 4.58 17.85
CA PRO A 130 21.14 3.77 18.86
C PRO A 130 19.96 3.01 18.24
N SER A 131 19.95 1.70 18.39
CA SER A 131 18.86 0.84 17.90
C SER A 131 18.14 0.17 19.05
N VAL A 132 16.81 0.12 18.95
CA VAL A 132 15.94 -0.65 19.84
C VAL A 132 15.36 -1.76 19.00
N ARG A 133 15.69 -3.01 19.34
CA ARG A 133 15.17 -4.19 18.64
C ARG A 133 14.00 -4.77 19.43
N LEU A 134 12.91 -5.07 18.73
CA LEU A 134 11.81 -5.84 19.29
C LEU A 134 12.18 -7.32 19.21
N GLU A 135 12.32 -7.96 20.36
CA GLU A 135 12.63 -9.38 20.45
C GLU A 135 11.35 -10.20 20.44
N GLU A 136 11.26 -11.21 19.58
CA GLU A 136 10.06 -12.05 19.39
C GLU A 136 9.57 -12.67 20.71
N SER A 137 10.51 -13.17 21.54
CA SER A 137 10.21 -13.79 22.83
C SER A 137 9.53 -12.85 23.83
N LEU A 138 9.93 -11.57 23.83
CA LEU A 138 9.35 -10.53 24.68
C LEU A 138 8.00 -10.07 24.13
N VAL A 139 7.89 -9.97 22.80
CA VAL A 139 6.65 -9.63 22.13
C VAL A 139 5.56 -10.68 22.39
N ASP A 140 5.90 -11.96 22.48
CA ASP A 140 4.92 -13.01 22.80
C ASP A 140 4.28 -12.84 24.19
N ILE A 141 5.01 -12.24 25.16
CA ILE A 141 4.46 -11.90 26.47
C ILE A 141 3.42 -10.78 26.34
N ASP A 142 3.70 -9.78 25.51
CA ASP A 142 2.76 -8.69 25.23
C ASP A 142 1.54 -9.21 24.45
N ILE A 143 1.74 -10.16 23.54
CA ILE A 143 0.66 -10.85 22.82
C ILE A 143 -0.25 -11.61 23.80
N ALA A 144 0.31 -12.34 24.77
CA ALA A 144 -0.48 -13.01 25.80
C ALA A 144 -1.32 -12.02 26.63
N THR A 145 -0.73 -10.87 26.97
CA THR A 145 -1.42 -9.78 27.67
C THR A 145 -2.57 -9.21 26.82
N TYR A 146 -2.32 -9.00 25.53
CA TYR A 146 -3.32 -8.57 24.57
C TYR A 146 -4.49 -9.55 24.43
N VAL A 147 -4.20 -10.85 24.29
CA VAL A 147 -5.21 -11.92 24.20
C VAL A 147 -6.09 -11.93 25.45
N LYS A 148 -5.48 -11.88 26.64
CA LYS A 148 -6.20 -11.80 27.91
C LYS A 148 -7.12 -10.59 27.97
N TYR A 149 -6.64 -9.42 27.57
CA TYR A 149 -7.46 -8.20 27.51
C TYR A 149 -8.64 -8.35 26.55
N ARG A 150 -8.42 -8.92 25.35
CA ARG A 150 -9.51 -9.15 24.37
C ARG A 150 -10.56 -10.13 24.90
N LEU A 151 -10.14 -11.21 25.59
CA LEU A 151 -11.04 -12.20 26.18
C LEU A 151 -11.91 -11.60 27.29
N GLN A 152 -11.31 -10.81 28.18
CA GLN A 152 -12.04 -10.11 29.26
C GLN A 152 -13.14 -9.17 28.75
N ASN A 153 -12.97 -8.63 27.54
CA ASN A 153 -13.93 -7.71 26.91
C ASN A 153 -14.82 -8.41 25.87
N SER A 154 -14.98 -9.73 25.96
CA SER A 154 -15.69 -10.53 24.96
C SER A 154 -16.84 -11.36 25.55
N SER A 155 -17.64 -11.96 24.67
CA SER A 155 -18.65 -12.97 25.00
C SER A 155 -18.09 -14.40 25.07
N VAL A 156 -16.76 -14.59 24.93
CA VAL A 156 -16.15 -15.92 24.95
C VAL A 156 -16.23 -16.52 26.36
N PRO A 157 -16.78 -17.74 26.53
CA PRO A 157 -16.91 -18.35 27.86
C PRO A 157 -15.56 -18.56 28.57
N GLU A 158 -15.50 -18.21 29.85
CA GLU A 158 -14.28 -18.27 30.69
C GLU A 158 -13.59 -19.63 30.68
N ARG A 159 -14.35 -20.73 30.54
CA ARG A 159 -13.81 -22.10 30.47
C ARG A 159 -12.79 -22.31 29.34
N TYR A 160 -12.81 -21.48 28.30
CA TYR A 160 -11.88 -21.56 27.17
C TYR A 160 -10.70 -20.59 27.27
N TRP A 161 -10.69 -19.66 28.24
CA TRP A 161 -9.70 -18.58 28.29
C TRP A 161 -8.28 -19.10 28.43
N ASN A 162 -8.05 -20.10 29.30
CA ASN A 162 -6.73 -20.69 29.48
C ASN A 162 -6.23 -21.33 28.18
N LEU A 163 -7.08 -22.11 27.50
CA LEU A 163 -6.75 -22.75 26.23
C LEU A 163 -6.40 -21.74 25.13
N ILE A 164 -7.16 -20.64 25.03
CA ILE A 164 -6.90 -19.59 24.03
C ILE A 164 -5.61 -18.81 24.37
N THR A 165 -5.39 -18.51 25.65
CA THR A 165 -4.21 -17.77 26.11
C THR A 165 -2.92 -18.57 25.93
N GLU A 166 -2.98 -19.91 25.93
CA GLU A 166 -1.85 -20.77 25.60
C GLU A 166 -1.70 -20.97 24.08
N ALA A 167 -2.80 -21.16 23.35
CA ALA A 167 -2.76 -21.53 21.94
C ALA A 167 -2.39 -20.36 21.01
N VAL A 168 -2.86 -19.15 21.28
CA VAL A 168 -2.68 -17.99 20.38
C VAL A 168 -1.23 -17.47 20.40
N PRO A 169 -0.63 -17.13 21.56
CA PRO A 169 0.75 -16.64 21.58
C PRO A 169 1.74 -17.67 21.04
N GLY A 170 1.59 -18.95 21.39
CA GLY A 170 2.48 -20.02 20.92
C GLY A 170 2.45 -20.28 19.40
N ARG A 171 1.49 -19.71 18.66
CA ARG A 171 1.41 -19.77 17.19
C ARG A 171 1.67 -18.44 16.51
N ALA A 172 1.66 -17.35 17.27
CA ALA A 172 1.87 -16.01 16.74
C ALA A 172 3.34 -15.74 16.40
N ASN A 173 4.29 -16.37 17.13
CA ASN A 173 5.73 -16.23 16.93
C ASN A 173 6.14 -14.74 16.80
N GLY A 174 5.76 -13.91 17.76
CA GLY A 174 6.04 -12.47 17.77
C GLY A 174 5.18 -11.62 16.83
N LEU A 175 4.21 -12.19 16.12
CA LEU A 175 3.35 -11.45 15.17
C LEU A 175 2.01 -11.06 15.79
N PHE A 176 1.90 -9.81 16.25
CA PHE A 176 0.63 -9.24 16.72
C PHE A 176 -0.53 -9.37 15.72
N LEU A 177 -0.23 -9.31 14.42
CA LEU A 177 -1.24 -9.47 13.38
C LEU A 177 -1.90 -10.86 13.43
N HIS A 178 -1.10 -11.90 13.68
CA HIS A 178 -1.61 -13.27 13.86
C HIS A 178 -2.53 -13.35 15.08
N ALA A 179 -2.08 -12.83 16.21
CA ALA A 179 -2.86 -12.82 17.43
C ALA A 179 -4.19 -12.07 17.26
N ARG A 180 -4.17 -10.90 16.59
CA ARG A 180 -5.39 -10.12 16.33
C ARG A 180 -6.37 -10.87 15.44
N LEU A 181 -5.92 -11.40 14.29
CA LEU A 181 -6.79 -12.11 13.35
C LEU A 181 -7.35 -13.40 13.97
N SER A 182 -6.53 -14.10 14.76
CA SER A 182 -6.97 -15.26 15.57
C SER A 182 -8.06 -14.87 16.56
N MET A 183 -7.87 -13.77 17.30
CA MET A 183 -8.88 -13.27 18.23
C MET A 183 -10.15 -12.81 17.52
N ASP A 184 -10.04 -12.17 16.35
CA ASP A 184 -11.21 -11.74 15.58
C ASP A 184 -12.04 -12.96 15.13
N ALA A 185 -11.42 -14.10 14.84
CA ALA A 185 -12.13 -15.35 14.53
C ALA A 185 -12.95 -15.88 15.73
N PHE A 186 -12.42 -15.81 16.95
CA PHE A 186 -13.16 -16.17 18.18
C PHE A 186 -14.32 -15.22 18.48
N LEU A 187 -14.22 -13.97 18.03
CA LEU A 187 -15.22 -12.92 18.30
C LEU A 187 -16.28 -12.80 17.21
N LYS A 188 -16.18 -13.58 16.12
CA LYS A 188 -17.22 -13.62 15.08
C LYS A 188 -18.56 -14.07 15.71
N PRO A 189 -19.69 -13.39 15.41
CA PRO A 189 -21.00 -13.80 15.91
C PRO A 189 -21.33 -15.25 15.51
N GLY A 190 -21.69 -16.08 16.50
CA GLY A 190 -22.00 -17.50 16.27
C GLY A 190 -20.79 -18.42 16.08
N ALA A 191 -19.57 -17.95 16.35
CA ALA A 191 -18.39 -18.80 16.32
C ALA A 191 -18.42 -19.85 17.44
N ASP A 192 -18.19 -21.11 17.09
CA ASP A 192 -17.90 -22.16 18.05
C ASP A 192 -16.41 -22.11 18.43
N VAL A 193 -16.14 -21.79 19.68
CA VAL A 193 -14.78 -21.64 20.23
C VAL A 193 -13.95 -22.91 20.05
N GLN A 194 -14.56 -24.08 20.17
CA GLN A 194 -13.84 -25.35 20.06
C GLN A 194 -13.45 -25.64 18.61
N ASP A 195 -14.32 -25.34 17.65
CA ASP A 195 -14.00 -25.43 16.23
C ASP A 195 -12.91 -24.44 15.83
N VAL A 196 -12.96 -23.20 16.33
CA VAL A 196 -11.93 -22.19 16.05
C VAL A 196 -10.59 -22.60 16.65
N LEU A 197 -10.55 -23.17 17.87
CA LEU A 197 -9.32 -23.70 18.46
C LEU A 197 -8.71 -24.84 17.63
N MET A 198 -9.54 -25.75 17.13
CA MET A 198 -9.10 -26.87 16.29
C MET A 198 -8.58 -26.42 14.92
N LYS A 199 -9.16 -25.35 14.37
CA LYS A 199 -8.79 -24.78 13.06
C LYS A 199 -7.83 -23.58 13.18
N LEU A 200 -7.34 -23.29 14.38
CA LEU A 200 -6.49 -22.12 14.61
C LEU A 200 -5.21 -22.24 13.77
N PRO A 201 -4.92 -21.28 12.88
CA PRO A 201 -3.81 -21.40 11.93
C PRO A 201 -2.45 -21.56 12.63
N ALA A 202 -1.61 -22.43 12.07
CA ALA A 202 -0.27 -22.67 12.57
C ALA A 202 0.64 -21.44 12.42
N ASP A 203 0.45 -20.67 11.34
CA ASP A 203 1.19 -19.45 11.05
C ASP A 203 0.33 -18.45 10.25
N LEU A 204 0.91 -17.29 9.95
CA LEU A 204 0.29 -16.21 9.20
C LEU A 204 -0.07 -16.61 7.75
N ASN A 205 0.71 -17.49 7.11
CA ASN A 205 0.47 -17.93 5.73
C ASN A 205 -0.77 -18.82 5.62
N VAL A 206 -0.89 -19.79 6.53
CA VAL A 206 -2.07 -20.65 6.64
C VAL A 206 -3.31 -19.79 6.86
N MET A 207 -3.21 -18.80 7.75
CA MET A 207 -4.30 -17.89 8.04
C MET A 207 -4.73 -17.07 6.83
N TYR A 208 -3.80 -16.52 6.04
CA TYR A 208 -4.15 -15.80 4.81
C TYR A 208 -4.83 -16.70 3.78
N ASN A 209 -4.33 -17.93 3.59
CA ASN A 209 -4.93 -18.90 2.69
C ASN A 209 -6.37 -19.24 3.10
N ASP A 210 -6.60 -19.46 4.40
CA ASP A 210 -7.92 -19.77 4.94
C ASP A 210 -8.89 -18.58 4.81
N LEU A 211 -8.42 -17.36 5.07
CA LEU A 211 -9.21 -16.14 4.89
C LEU A 211 -9.62 -15.94 3.42
N LEU A 212 -8.70 -16.09 2.47
CA LEU A 212 -9.01 -15.97 1.05
C LEU A 212 -10.07 -17.00 0.62
N ARG A 213 -9.92 -18.25 1.05
CA ARG A 213 -10.87 -19.34 0.78
C ARG A 213 -12.24 -19.11 1.41
N GLU A 214 -12.28 -18.63 2.65
CA GLU A 214 -13.54 -18.27 3.34
C GLU A 214 -14.27 -17.18 2.57
N HIS A 215 -13.55 -16.15 2.12
CA HIS A 215 -14.13 -15.02 1.40
C HIS A 215 -14.62 -15.39 -0.01
N THR A 216 -13.90 -16.21 -0.76
CA THR A 216 -14.38 -16.76 -2.04
C THR A 216 -15.71 -17.48 -1.85
N LYS A 217 -15.78 -18.41 -0.88
CA LYS A 217 -16.98 -19.22 -0.63
C LYS A 217 -18.16 -18.38 -0.14
N ARG A 218 -17.91 -17.43 0.75
CA ARG A 218 -18.97 -16.59 1.33
C ARG A 218 -19.53 -15.57 0.34
N SER A 219 -18.66 -14.99 -0.48
CA SER A 219 -19.02 -13.92 -1.42
C SER A 219 -19.43 -14.45 -2.79
N ASN A 220 -19.34 -15.78 -3.01
CA ASN A 220 -19.59 -16.44 -4.30
C ASN A 220 -18.78 -15.81 -5.44
N VAL A 221 -17.55 -15.36 -5.13
CA VAL A 221 -16.61 -14.78 -6.09
C VAL A 221 -15.82 -15.92 -6.72
N PRO A 222 -15.74 -16.02 -8.05
CA PRO A 222 -14.91 -17.03 -8.72
C PRO A 222 -13.42 -16.92 -8.34
N ASP A 223 -12.72 -18.05 -8.20
CA ASP A 223 -11.30 -18.08 -7.81
C ASP A 223 -10.41 -17.32 -8.82
N ASP A 224 -10.71 -17.42 -10.11
CA ASP A 224 -10.05 -16.69 -11.19
C ASP A 224 -10.24 -15.18 -11.06
N LEU A 225 -11.43 -14.74 -10.64
CA LEU A 225 -11.70 -13.33 -10.40
C LEU A 225 -10.97 -12.80 -9.16
N GLN A 226 -10.95 -13.56 -8.06
CA GLN A 226 -10.16 -13.21 -6.88
C GLN A 226 -8.67 -13.10 -7.22
N LEU A 227 -8.18 -14.02 -8.05
CA LEU A 227 -6.80 -14.01 -8.55
C LEU A 227 -6.51 -12.77 -9.38
N LEU A 228 -7.36 -12.43 -10.36
CA LEU A 228 -7.18 -11.23 -11.17
C LEU A 228 -7.15 -9.96 -10.30
N ILE A 229 -8.07 -9.83 -9.33
CA ILE A 229 -8.11 -8.70 -8.41
C ILE A 229 -6.78 -8.56 -7.66
N LEU A 230 -6.29 -9.65 -7.05
CA LEU A 230 -5.03 -9.62 -6.31
C LEU A 230 -3.83 -9.35 -7.21
N GLN A 231 -3.80 -9.89 -8.42
CA GLN A 231 -2.76 -9.60 -9.41
C GLN A 231 -2.76 -8.11 -9.77
N SER A 232 -3.93 -7.54 -10.09
CA SER A 232 -4.07 -6.12 -10.42
C SER A 232 -3.65 -5.20 -9.28
N ILE A 233 -3.93 -5.56 -8.02
CA ILE A 233 -3.58 -4.70 -6.88
C ILE A 233 -2.08 -4.78 -6.53
N THR A 234 -1.46 -5.95 -6.74
CA THR A 234 -0.07 -6.19 -6.28
C THR A 234 1.00 -5.99 -7.34
N HIS A 235 0.66 -6.11 -8.61
CA HIS A 235 1.60 -6.09 -9.74
C HIS A 235 1.29 -5.01 -10.78
N ALA A 236 0.26 -4.18 -10.56
CA ALA A 236 0.09 -2.99 -11.38
C ALA A 236 1.28 -2.04 -11.22
N THR A 237 1.63 -1.34 -12.29
CA THR A 237 2.72 -0.34 -12.29
C THR A 237 2.40 0.88 -11.44
N ARG A 238 1.12 1.06 -11.10
CA ARG A 238 0.62 2.01 -10.12
C ARG A 238 -0.58 1.47 -9.35
N PRO A 239 -0.89 1.99 -8.13
CA PRO A 239 -2.14 1.68 -7.47
C PRO A 239 -3.35 1.98 -8.38
N LEU A 240 -4.25 1.01 -8.44
CA LEU A 240 -5.47 1.10 -9.24
C LEU A 240 -6.66 1.53 -8.38
N ARG A 241 -7.49 2.40 -8.93
CA ARG A 241 -8.75 2.79 -8.31
C ARG A 241 -9.80 1.70 -8.47
N LEU A 242 -10.74 1.67 -7.55
CA LEU A 242 -11.84 0.70 -7.55
C LEU A 242 -12.64 0.73 -8.86
N LEU A 243 -12.81 1.90 -9.44
CA LEU A 243 -13.43 2.06 -10.76
C LEU A 243 -12.63 1.38 -11.88
N GLU A 244 -11.31 1.54 -11.86
CA GLU A 244 -10.40 0.97 -12.86
C GLU A 244 -10.39 -0.55 -12.78
N VAL A 245 -10.31 -1.10 -11.57
CA VAL A 245 -10.37 -2.56 -11.34
C VAL A 245 -11.73 -3.12 -11.76
N ALA A 246 -12.83 -2.43 -11.42
CA ALA A 246 -14.17 -2.89 -11.81
C ALA A 246 -14.38 -2.86 -13.33
N GLU A 247 -13.78 -1.90 -14.02
CA GLU A 247 -13.86 -1.80 -15.47
C GLU A 247 -13.02 -2.88 -16.17
N LEU A 248 -11.81 -3.14 -15.66
CA LEU A 248 -10.96 -4.24 -16.11
C LEU A 248 -11.70 -5.58 -16.03
N ILE A 249 -12.27 -5.90 -14.86
CA ILE A 249 -13.04 -7.12 -14.64
C ILE A 249 -14.21 -7.25 -15.61
N LYS A 250 -14.91 -6.14 -15.87
CA LYS A 250 -16.06 -6.13 -16.78
C LYS A 250 -15.66 -6.50 -18.21
N ALA A 251 -14.47 -6.08 -18.64
CA ALA A 251 -13.98 -6.34 -19.99
C ALA A 251 -13.39 -7.76 -20.14
N THR A 252 -12.73 -8.29 -19.11
CA THR A 252 -11.96 -9.53 -19.21
C THR A 252 -12.72 -10.76 -18.71
N HIS A 253 -13.59 -10.62 -17.70
CA HIS A 253 -14.39 -11.74 -17.19
C HIS A 253 -15.78 -11.76 -17.82
N ALA A 254 -15.89 -12.54 -18.92
CA ALA A 254 -17.14 -12.84 -19.61
C ALA A 254 -18.35 -13.21 -18.71
N PRO A 255 -18.23 -14.02 -17.63
CA PRO A 255 -19.38 -14.35 -16.77
C PRO A 255 -19.91 -13.15 -15.96
N VAL A 256 -19.09 -12.11 -15.77
CA VAL A 256 -19.43 -10.89 -15.03
C VAL A 256 -19.75 -9.72 -15.97
N GLY A 257 -19.59 -9.88 -17.29
CA GLY A 257 -19.81 -8.82 -18.29
C GLY A 257 -21.22 -8.22 -18.30
N ASN A 258 -22.22 -8.99 -17.86
CA ASN A 258 -23.62 -8.54 -17.75
C ASN A 258 -23.93 -7.82 -16.42
N CYS A 259 -23.02 -7.86 -15.44
CA CYS A 259 -23.19 -7.14 -14.19
C CYS A 259 -23.01 -5.63 -14.37
N SER A 260 -23.75 -4.87 -13.60
CA SER A 260 -23.55 -3.44 -13.45
C SER A 260 -22.19 -3.16 -12.80
N LEU A 261 -21.58 -2.00 -13.10
CA LEU A 261 -20.33 -1.60 -12.47
C LEU A 261 -20.46 -1.54 -10.93
N LYS A 262 -21.66 -1.27 -10.40
CA LYS A 262 -21.91 -1.26 -8.96
C LYS A 262 -21.76 -2.66 -8.35
N GLU A 263 -22.33 -3.68 -8.98
CA GLU A 263 -22.21 -5.07 -8.52
C GLU A 263 -20.75 -5.53 -8.56
N ILE A 264 -20.00 -5.17 -9.61
CA ILE A 264 -18.58 -5.51 -9.70
C ILE A 264 -17.76 -4.84 -8.60
N LYS A 265 -18.03 -3.56 -8.29
CA LYS A 265 -17.38 -2.87 -7.16
C LYS A 265 -17.67 -3.58 -5.83
N ASP A 266 -18.89 -4.05 -5.64
CA ASP A 266 -19.27 -4.79 -4.43
C ASP A 266 -18.62 -6.17 -4.38
N LEU A 267 -18.43 -6.84 -5.53
CA LEU A 267 -17.63 -8.07 -5.64
C LEU A 267 -16.16 -7.81 -5.30
N VAL A 268 -15.53 -6.74 -5.81
CA VAL A 268 -14.15 -6.39 -5.49
C VAL A 268 -13.98 -6.15 -3.97
N ARG A 269 -14.96 -5.48 -3.35
CA ARG A 269 -15.00 -5.29 -1.88
C ARG A 269 -15.13 -6.61 -1.12
N ALA A 270 -15.91 -7.54 -1.65
CA ALA A 270 -16.23 -8.80 -0.98
C ALA A 270 -15.21 -9.92 -1.25
N ALA A 271 -14.42 -9.81 -2.33
CA ALA A 271 -13.53 -10.86 -2.83
C ALA A 271 -12.45 -11.25 -1.83
N CYS A 272 -11.83 -10.27 -1.16
CA CYS A 272 -10.72 -10.50 -0.24
C CYS A 272 -11.02 -10.04 1.20
N GLY A 273 -12.26 -9.60 1.47
CA GLY A 273 -12.71 -9.19 2.80
C GLY A 273 -11.82 -8.12 3.44
N PRO A 274 -11.39 -8.30 4.71
CA PRO A 274 -10.60 -7.31 5.45
C PRO A 274 -9.12 -7.27 5.05
N LEU A 275 -8.70 -8.03 4.02
CA LEU A 275 -7.32 -8.03 3.51
C LEU A 275 -7.07 -6.89 2.53
N LEU A 276 -8.13 -6.34 1.94
CA LEU A 276 -8.09 -5.16 1.08
C LEU A 276 -8.80 -3.99 1.76
N GLN A 277 -8.27 -2.79 1.53
CA GLN A 277 -8.90 -1.53 1.90
C GLN A 277 -9.12 -0.66 0.67
N ILE A 278 -10.15 0.17 0.73
CA ILE A 278 -10.38 1.23 -0.23
C ILE A 278 -10.08 2.55 0.47
N LEU A 279 -9.12 3.28 -0.08
CA LEU A 279 -8.69 4.58 0.43
C LEU A 279 -9.73 5.67 0.08
N HIS A 280 -9.55 6.86 0.65
CA HIS A 280 -10.46 8.00 0.47
C HIS A 280 -10.58 8.47 -1.00
N ASP A 281 -9.56 8.20 -1.81
CA ASP A 281 -9.49 8.49 -3.25
C ASP A 281 -9.99 7.34 -4.13
N GLU A 282 -10.62 6.34 -3.50
CA GLU A 282 -11.07 5.08 -4.11
C GLU A 282 -9.94 4.13 -4.57
N THR A 283 -8.68 4.38 -4.23
CA THR A 283 -7.58 3.46 -4.52
C THR A 283 -7.73 2.16 -3.73
N VAL A 284 -7.60 1.02 -4.40
CA VAL A 284 -7.64 -0.31 -3.75
C VAL A 284 -6.22 -0.69 -3.35
N SER A 285 -6.04 -1.01 -2.08
CA SER A 285 -4.72 -1.32 -1.52
C SER A 285 -4.81 -2.51 -0.56
N VAL A 286 -3.68 -3.20 -0.41
CA VAL A 286 -3.52 -4.26 0.58
C VAL A 286 -3.38 -3.63 1.98
N VAL A 287 -4.05 -4.21 2.98
CA VAL A 287 -4.01 -3.67 4.36
C VAL A 287 -2.69 -3.98 5.07
N TYR A 288 -2.08 -5.14 4.79
CA TYR A 288 -0.87 -5.60 5.48
C TYR A 288 0.23 -5.90 4.48
N HIS A 289 1.41 -5.29 4.67
CA HIS A 289 2.57 -5.60 3.82
C HIS A 289 2.89 -7.11 3.80
N SER A 290 2.76 -7.78 4.95
CA SER A 290 2.96 -9.23 5.07
C SER A 290 1.99 -10.06 4.22
N PHE A 291 0.83 -9.52 3.85
CA PHE A 291 -0.07 -10.17 2.90
C PHE A 291 0.48 -10.09 1.46
N THR A 292 1.05 -8.95 1.06
CA THR A 292 1.76 -8.82 -0.22
C THR A 292 2.94 -9.79 -0.29
N GLU A 293 3.69 -9.95 0.81
CA GLU A 293 4.78 -10.94 0.89
C GLU A 293 4.29 -12.38 0.76
N PHE A 294 3.17 -12.70 1.42
CA PHE A 294 2.51 -13.99 1.26
C PHE A 294 2.07 -14.26 -0.19
N LEU A 295 1.54 -13.26 -0.89
CA LEU A 295 1.12 -13.39 -2.29
C LEU A 295 2.32 -13.57 -3.23
N LYS A 296 3.42 -12.84 -3.00
CA LYS A 296 4.67 -12.96 -3.77
C LYS A 296 5.51 -14.18 -3.40
N GLY A 297 5.13 -14.90 -2.35
CA GLY A 297 5.77 -16.16 -1.93
C GLY A 297 7.02 -15.97 -1.07
N PHE A 298 7.34 -14.76 -0.61
CA PHE A 298 8.55 -14.49 0.19
C PHE A 298 8.53 -15.18 1.56
N THR A 299 7.35 -15.43 2.11
CA THR A 299 7.16 -16.02 3.45
C THR A 299 6.87 -17.52 3.43
N ARG A 300 6.80 -18.15 2.25
CA ARG A 300 6.33 -19.54 2.11
C ARG A 300 7.50 -20.53 2.13
N SER A 301 7.37 -21.59 2.92
CA SER A 301 8.28 -22.73 2.85
C SER A 301 8.05 -23.51 1.55
N THR A 302 9.10 -24.13 1.02
CA THR A 302 9.15 -24.89 -0.26
C THR A 302 8.21 -26.10 -0.33
N VAL A 303 7.44 -26.38 0.72
CA VAL A 303 6.48 -27.48 0.79
C VAL A 303 5.15 -27.01 0.23
N HIS A 304 4.94 -27.22 -1.07
CA HIS A 304 3.67 -26.95 -1.73
C HIS A 304 2.63 -28.01 -1.33
N TYR A 305 1.72 -27.65 -0.43
CA TYR A 305 0.45 -28.37 -0.33
C TYR A 305 -0.42 -28.00 -1.54
N SER A 306 -1.11 -28.98 -2.13
CA SER A 306 -2.01 -28.80 -3.28
C SER A 306 -3.19 -27.85 -3.01
N SER A 307 -3.35 -27.42 -1.76
CA SER A 307 -4.41 -26.54 -1.27
C SER A 307 -3.94 -25.13 -0.92
N THR A 308 -2.76 -24.70 -1.35
CA THR A 308 -2.26 -23.35 -1.07
C THR A 308 -2.65 -22.40 -2.20
N TYR A 309 -3.07 -21.18 -1.88
CA TYR A 309 -3.30 -20.10 -2.84
C TYR A 309 -2.10 -19.95 -3.80
N PRO A 310 -2.27 -19.66 -5.10
CA PRO A 310 -1.14 -19.52 -6.02
C PRO A 310 -0.14 -18.44 -5.58
N VAL A 311 1.12 -18.62 -5.95
CA VAL A 311 2.15 -17.57 -5.82
C VAL A 311 2.02 -16.63 -7.02
N LEU A 312 1.99 -15.33 -6.77
CA LEU A 312 1.95 -14.30 -7.80
C LEU A 312 3.38 -13.96 -8.22
N GLU A 313 3.93 -14.77 -9.12
CA GLU A 313 5.24 -14.51 -9.71
C GLU A 313 5.16 -13.31 -10.67
N ALA A 314 6.17 -12.44 -10.64
CA ALA A 314 6.18 -11.21 -11.43
C ALA A 314 6.03 -11.47 -12.94
N GLY A 315 6.75 -12.45 -13.51
CA GLY A 315 6.70 -12.75 -14.95
C GLY A 315 5.30 -13.16 -15.43
N PRO A 316 4.75 -14.29 -14.94
CA PRO A 316 3.41 -14.75 -15.31
C PRO A 316 2.31 -13.74 -14.97
N THR A 317 2.42 -13.04 -13.83
CA THR A 317 1.42 -12.05 -13.43
C THR A 317 1.43 -10.83 -14.34
N ASN A 318 2.61 -10.30 -14.67
CA ASN A 318 2.73 -9.17 -15.60
C ASN A 318 2.24 -9.56 -16.99
N GLN A 319 2.52 -10.79 -17.44
CA GLN A 319 1.96 -11.30 -18.69
C GLN A 319 0.43 -11.34 -18.65
N HIS A 320 -0.16 -11.83 -17.57
CA HIS A 320 -1.62 -11.89 -17.44
C HIS A 320 -2.25 -10.49 -17.42
N LEU A 321 -1.65 -9.53 -16.71
CA LEU A 321 -2.11 -8.14 -16.71
C LEU A 321 -1.96 -7.48 -18.08
N ALA A 322 -0.87 -7.74 -18.81
CA ALA A 322 -0.69 -7.23 -20.17
C ALA A 322 -1.76 -7.78 -21.13
N ILE A 323 -2.09 -9.08 -21.03
CA ILE A 323 -3.19 -9.68 -21.81
C ILE A 323 -4.52 -9.02 -21.42
N ALA A 324 -4.78 -8.82 -20.13
CA ALA A 324 -5.98 -8.14 -19.65
C ALA A 324 -6.10 -6.70 -20.17
N CYS A 325 -4.98 -5.96 -20.28
CA CYS A 325 -4.93 -4.64 -20.91
C CYS A 325 -5.29 -4.72 -22.41
N LEU A 326 -4.73 -5.69 -23.15
CA LEU A 326 -5.04 -5.89 -24.57
C LEU A 326 -6.51 -6.28 -24.80
N ASP A 327 -7.05 -7.16 -23.96
CA ASP A 327 -8.45 -7.56 -24.00
C ASP A 327 -9.36 -6.36 -23.73
N TYR A 328 -9.01 -5.51 -22.76
CA TYR A 328 -9.71 -4.25 -22.51
C TYR A 328 -9.65 -3.30 -23.71
N LEU A 329 -8.48 -3.11 -24.33
CA LEU A 329 -8.32 -2.25 -25.50
C LEU A 329 -9.13 -2.76 -26.71
N THR A 330 -9.29 -4.07 -26.82
CA THR A 330 -10.06 -4.71 -27.90
C THR A 330 -11.55 -4.89 -27.57
N SER A 331 -11.99 -4.64 -26.33
CA SER A 331 -13.39 -4.77 -25.90
C SER A 331 -14.32 -3.65 -26.38
N GLY A 332 -13.90 -2.84 -27.35
CA GLY A 332 -14.68 -1.73 -27.93
C GLY A 332 -14.61 -0.41 -27.16
N CYS A 333 -13.68 -0.24 -26.22
CA CYS A 333 -13.42 1.07 -25.59
C CYS A 333 -12.87 2.09 -26.61
N LEU A 334 -12.16 1.62 -27.64
CA LEU A 334 -11.60 2.42 -28.72
C LEU A 334 -12.60 2.74 -29.86
N ASP A 335 -13.69 1.98 -29.98
CA ASP A 335 -14.67 2.14 -31.09
C ASP A 335 -15.39 3.50 -31.08
N LYS A 336 -15.42 4.16 -29.92
CA LYS A 336 -16.06 5.47 -29.72
C LYS A 336 -15.08 6.64 -29.83
N LEU A 337 -13.80 6.38 -30.08
CA LEU A 337 -12.79 7.42 -30.24
C LEU A 337 -12.71 7.83 -31.72
N GLU A 338 -13.27 9.00 -32.03
CA GLU A 338 -13.05 9.62 -33.34
C GLU A 338 -11.59 10.10 -33.45
N ILE A 339 -10.74 9.31 -34.08
CA ILE A 339 -9.37 9.73 -34.42
C ILE A 339 -9.47 10.75 -35.55
N LYS A 340 -9.28 12.05 -35.24
CA LYS A 340 -9.11 13.08 -36.27
C LYS A 340 -7.90 12.70 -37.14
N LYS A 341 -8.12 12.49 -38.44
CA LYS A 341 -7.06 12.18 -39.41
C LYS A 341 -5.95 13.23 -39.31
N ARG A 342 -4.70 12.76 -39.19
CA ARG A 342 -3.49 13.59 -39.27
C ARG A 342 -3.52 14.43 -40.54
N THR A 343 -3.54 15.75 -40.42
CA THR A 343 -3.06 16.66 -41.47
C THR A 343 -1.54 16.76 -41.32
N ASN A 344 -0.81 16.74 -42.45
CA ASN A 344 0.65 16.64 -42.56
C ASN A 344 1.48 17.80 -41.94
N GLN A 345 0.94 18.56 -40.98
CA GLN A 345 1.60 19.70 -40.36
C GLN A 345 1.66 19.67 -38.82
N SER A 346 1.30 18.55 -38.17
CA SER A 346 1.46 18.40 -36.72
C SER A 346 2.16 17.08 -36.39
N GLU A 347 3.48 17.10 -36.22
CA GLU A 347 4.29 15.93 -35.85
C GLU A 347 4.00 15.40 -34.43
N PHE A 348 3.32 16.19 -33.58
CA PHE A 348 2.91 15.77 -32.24
C PHE A 348 1.45 16.15 -31.95
N PHE A 349 0.57 15.17 -31.87
CA PHE A 349 -0.78 15.37 -31.34
C PHE A 349 -0.71 15.28 -29.82
N PHE A 350 -0.70 16.42 -29.14
CA PHE A 350 -1.04 16.50 -27.72
C PHE A 350 -2.54 16.79 -27.63
N PRO A 351 -3.40 15.83 -27.26
CA PRO A 351 -4.81 16.11 -27.10
C PRO A 351 -4.99 17.19 -26.02
N LYS A 352 -5.90 18.14 -26.23
CA LYS A 352 -6.19 19.17 -25.21
C LYS A 352 -6.72 18.48 -23.94
N LYS A 353 -6.23 18.90 -22.76
CA LYS A 353 -6.58 18.33 -21.44
C LYS A 353 -8.09 18.16 -21.21
N ASP A 354 -8.92 19.00 -21.82
CA ASP A 354 -10.39 18.94 -21.68
C ASP A 354 -11.04 17.78 -22.45
N GLU A 355 -10.53 17.42 -23.64
CA GLU A 355 -11.00 16.24 -24.39
C GLU A 355 -10.53 14.94 -23.72
N GLN A 356 -9.33 14.93 -23.13
CA GLN A 356 -8.83 13.82 -22.32
C GLN A 356 -9.67 13.60 -21.06
N SER A 357 -10.17 14.67 -20.45
CA SER A 357 -10.99 14.59 -19.23
C SER A 357 -12.30 13.85 -19.47
N GLY A 358 -13.00 14.13 -20.58
CA GLY A 358 -14.25 13.44 -20.94
C GLY A 358 -14.07 11.94 -21.26
N ILE A 359 -12.96 11.58 -21.90
CA ILE A 359 -12.62 10.17 -22.19
C ILE A 359 -12.21 9.45 -20.90
N ARG A 360 -11.44 10.09 -20.01
CA ARG A 360 -11.07 9.57 -18.68
C ARG A 360 -12.27 9.27 -17.79
N PHE A 361 -13.32 10.09 -17.85
CA PHE A 361 -14.56 9.81 -17.11
C PHE A 361 -15.35 8.62 -17.69
N ARG A 362 -15.23 8.38 -18.99
CA ARG A 362 -15.98 7.32 -19.68
C ARG A 362 -15.27 5.97 -19.64
N PHE A 363 -13.94 5.99 -19.64
CA PHE A 363 -13.06 4.83 -19.63
C PHE A 363 -11.91 5.02 -18.62
N PRO A 364 -12.18 4.91 -17.30
CA PRO A 364 -11.17 5.04 -16.26
C PRO A 364 -9.89 4.22 -16.47
N PHE A 365 -9.99 2.98 -16.96
CA PHE A 365 -8.83 2.08 -17.12
C PHE A 365 -8.01 2.31 -18.40
N LEU A 366 -8.53 3.08 -19.37
CA LEU A 366 -7.91 3.25 -20.69
C LEU A 366 -6.49 3.81 -20.64
N GLU A 367 -6.25 4.80 -19.80
CA GLU A 367 -4.92 5.41 -19.69
C GLU A 367 -3.90 4.42 -19.15
N TYR A 368 -4.30 3.58 -18.19
CA TYR A 368 -3.43 2.54 -17.67
C TYR A 368 -3.14 1.49 -18.74
N ALA A 369 -4.17 0.98 -19.41
CA ALA A 369 -4.04 -0.05 -20.45
C ALA A 369 -3.26 0.41 -21.69
N ALA A 370 -3.27 1.71 -22.00
CA ALA A 370 -2.54 2.23 -23.16
C ALA A 370 -1.03 2.40 -22.92
N HIS A 371 -0.59 2.52 -21.66
CA HIS A 371 0.81 2.76 -21.30
C HIS A 371 1.56 1.49 -20.86
N ASN A 372 0.84 0.41 -20.56
CA ASN A 372 1.37 -0.85 -20.05
C ASN A 372 0.86 -2.01 -20.89
#